data_AF-A8P9A2-F1
#
_entry.id   AF-A8P9A2-F1
#
_cell.length_a   1.000
_cell.length_b   1.000
_cell.length_c   1.000
_cell.angle_alpha   90.00
_cell.angle_beta   90.00
_cell.angle_gamma   90.00
#
_symmetry.space_group_name_H-M   'P 1'
#
loop_
_entity.id
_entity.type
_entity.pdbx_description
1 polymer ?
#
loop_
_entity_poly.entity_id
_entity_poly.type
_entity_poly.pdbx_seq_one_letter_code
_entity_poly.pdbx_strand_id
1 'polypeptide(L)'
;MSTTASRRCLQTCLRSLQRTELGSRRIANRRFPGVRGYAQAALKQKEDVVSETPAPPSAATTRATWGATPTFWEAPATGASRWKDDWDPQALQDHLNNLFAPLKFPQEVAQRVLTHGSHGAARVHGHNAGYQFMGRRVIESYLFMFLNASKALKPKHDLEALASHALNPGLLGETVGTKWGYGQVVQWLPAVSRKELENAQDIEKAWKRIGFYKIQGDAVVATLGAVYQQYGASIAHKLFHTRILPELFVPGGLPPEFQKEALALASQLGGTTRPLTKSFYQSQSPSEQ
;
A
#
# COMPACT_ATOMS: atom_id res chain seq x y z
N MET A 1 33.08 -25.68 39.66
CA MET A 1 32.74 -26.65 38.59
C MET A 1 31.65 -26.04 37.70
N SER A 2 31.80 -26.20 36.38
CA SER A 2 30.83 -25.93 35.29
C SER A 2 30.71 -24.50 34.72
N THR A 3 31.56 -24.18 33.73
CA THR A 3 31.35 -23.11 32.73
C THR A 3 31.81 -23.60 31.35
N THR A 4 31.09 -24.55 30.75
CA THR A 4 31.45 -25.13 29.42
C THR A 4 30.34 -25.10 28.37
N ALA A 5 29.20 -24.44 28.61
CA ALA A 5 28.10 -24.43 27.64
C ALA A 5 28.12 -23.25 26.65
N SER A 6 28.79 -22.13 26.93
CA SER A 6 28.61 -20.89 26.15
C SER A 6 29.60 -20.66 24.99
N ARG A 7 30.53 -21.58 24.72
CA ARG A 7 31.59 -21.39 23.69
C ARG A 7 31.28 -21.99 22.32
N ARG A 8 30.22 -22.80 22.17
CA ARG A 8 29.93 -23.49 20.90
C ARG A 8 29.08 -22.68 19.90
N CYS A 9 28.42 -21.60 20.32
CA CYS A 9 27.54 -20.84 19.44
C CYS A 9 28.25 -19.71 18.65
N LEU A 10 29.46 -19.30 19.06
CA LEU A 10 30.20 -18.20 18.43
C LEU A 10 31.20 -18.66 17.35
N GLN A 11 31.57 -19.93 17.31
CA GLN A 11 32.50 -20.46 16.30
C GLN A 11 31.87 -20.68 14.92
N THR A 12 30.54 -20.82 14.85
CA THR A 12 29.84 -21.07 13.58
C THR A 12 29.64 -19.79 12.77
N CYS A 13 29.50 -18.63 13.42
CA CYS A 13 29.36 -17.34 12.72
C CYS A 13 30.68 -16.81 12.15
N LEU A 14 31.82 -17.15 12.75
CA LEU A 14 33.14 -16.69 12.29
C LEU A 14 33.64 -17.39 11.01
N ARG A 15 33.14 -18.59 10.69
CA ARG A 15 33.50 -19.29 9.44
C ARG A 15 32.73 -18.79 8.20
N SER A 16 31.69 -17.98 8.38
CA SER A 16 30.90 -17.43 7.27
C SER A 16 31.49 -16.15 6.66
N LEU A 17 32.48 -15.52 7.31
CA LEU A 17 33.02 -14.20 6.90
C LEU A 17 34.43 -14.25 6.30
N GLN A 18 35.00 -15.44 6.09
CA GLN A 18 36.37 -15.60 5.53
C GLN A 18 36.42 -16.24 4.14
N ARG A 19 35.33 -16.22 3.35
CA ARG A 19 35.39 -16.61 1.93
C ARG A 19 35.15 -15.42 1.02
N THR A 20 36.22 -14.66 0.83
CA THR A 20 36.43 -13.79 -0.32
C THR A 20 37.20 -14.57 -1.39
N GLU A 21 36.79 -14.37 -2.66
CA GLU A 21 37.49 -14.60 -3.93
C GLU A 21 36.88 -15.68 -4.87
N LEU A 22 36.15 -15.13 -5.85
CA LEU A 22 36.19 -15.41 -7.30
C LEU A 22 35.69 -16.75 -7.87
N GLY A 23 34.69 -16.68 -8.76
CA GLY A 23 34.32 -17.80 -9.62
C GLY A 23 33.04 -17.61 -10.44
N SER A 24 33.20 -17.04 -11.63
CA SER A 24 32.21 -16.81 -12.69
C SER A 24 31.33 -18.02 -13.10
N ARG A 25 30.09 -17.71 -13.54
CA ARG A 25 29.22 -18.41 -14.52
C ARG A 25 28.40 -19.66 -14.11
N ARG A 26 27.09 -19.51 -14.35
CA ARG A 26 26.06 -20.52 -14.72
C ARG A 26 25.66 -21.56 -13.67
N ILE A 27 24.57 -21.27 -12.94
CA ILE A 27 23.57 -22.29 -12.59
C ILE A 27 22.18 -21.73 -12.93
N ALA A 28 21.74 -22.02 -14.15
CA ALA A 28 20.33 -22.08 -14.47
C ALA A 28 19.75 -23.37 -13.86
N ASN A 29 18.48 -23.31 -13.46
CA ASN A 29 17.61 -24.45 -13.15
C ASN A 29 18.08 -25.42 -12.04
N ARG A 30 17.82 -25.05 -10.78
CA ARG A 30 17.46 -26.04 -9.76
C ARG A 30 16.13 -25.67 -9.11
N ARG A 31 15.10 -26.46 -9.44
CA ARG A 31 13.83 -26.53 -8.71
C ARG A 31 14.13 -27.04 -7.29
N PHE A 32 13.75 -26.28 -6.27
CA PHE A 32 13.80 -26.71 -4.87
C PHE A 32 12.59 -27.62 -4.57
N PRO A 33 12.77 -28.92 -4.27
CA PRO A 33 11.70 -29.77 -3.77
C PRO A 33 11.70 -29.63 -2.24
N GLY A 34 10.84 -28.75 -1.71
CA GLY A 34 10.74 -28.57 -0.25
C GLY A 34 9.59 -27.70 0.24
N VAL A 35 8.98 -26.89 -0.63
CA VAL A 35 7.96 -25.91 -0.21
C VAL A 35 6.52 -26.44 -0.33
N ARG A 36 6.30 -27.61 -0.96
CA ARG A 36 4.94 -28.17 -1.16
C ARG A 36 4.37 -29.00 0.00
N GLY A 37 5.17 -29.37 0.99
CA GLY A 37 4.70 -30.22 2.10
C GLY A 37 3.86 -29.51 3.16
N TYR A 38 4.14 -28.25 3.45
CA TYR A 38 3.49 -27.52 4.55
C TYR A 38 2.03 -27.12 4.24
N ALA A 39 1.72 -26.79 2.98
CA ALA A 39 0.38 -26.37 2.59
C ALA A 39 -0.66 -27.50 2.63
N GLN A 40 -0.23 -28.76 2.43
CA GLN A 40 -1.14 -29.92 2.48
C GLN A 40 -1.40 -30.43 3.91
N ALA A 41 -0.46 -30.23 4.84
CA ALA A 41 -0.66 -30.59 6.25
C ALA A 41 -1.69 -29.68 6.95
N ALA A 42 -1.73 -28.39 6.59
CA ALA A 42 -2.69 -27.43 7.14
C ALA A 42 -4.14 -27.62 6.66
N LEU A 43 -4.33 -28.20 5.47
CA LEU A 43 -5.67 -28.54 4.96
C LEU A 43 -6.23 -29.80 5.62
N LYS A 44 -5.37 -30.77 5.97
CA LYS A 44 -5.78 -32.01 6.63
C LYS A 44 -6.26 -31.82 8.07
N GLN A 45 -5.79 -30.78 8.76
CA GLN A 45 -6.23 -30.48 10.13
C GLN A 45 -7.58 -29.76 10.21
N LYS A 46 -8.14 -29.29 9.08
CA LYS A 46 -9.38 -28.50 9.06
C LYS A 46 -10.64 -29.35 8.82
N GLU A 47 -10.49 -30.63 8.47
CA GLU A 47 -11.62 -31.52 8.19
C GLU A 47 -12.16 -32.25 9.45
N ASP A 48 -11.42 -32.26 10.57
CA ASP A 48 -11.77 -33.08 11.75
C ASP A 48 -12.46 -32.33 12.91
N VAL A 49 -12.93 -31.10 12.71
CA VAL A 49 -13.67 -30.36 13.76
C VAL A 49 -15.00 -29.84 13.21
N VAL A 50 -15.97 -30.74 13.11
CA VAL A 50 -17.40 -30.40 13.02
C VAL A 50 -18.00 -30.67 14.40
N SER A 51 -18.31 -29.62 15.14
CA SER A 51 -19.23 -29.70 16.27
C SER A 51 -20.02 -28.39 16.39
N GLU A 52 -21.32 -28.58 16.55
CA GLU A 52 -22.39 -27.59 16.47
C GLU A 52 -22.29 -26.52 17.56
N THR A 53 -22.62 -25.27 17.22
CA THR A 53 -22.95 -24.25 18.23
C THR A 53 -23.99 -23.26 17.66
N PRO A 54 -25.06 -22.93 18.39
CA PRO A 54 -26.21 -22.19 17.86
C PRO A 54 -26.00 -20.66 17.85
N ALA A 55 -26.73 -19.99 16.95
CA ALA A 55 -26.63 -18.56 16.66
C ALA A 55 -27.13 -17.66 17.82
N PRO A 56 -26.47 -16.50 18.07
CA PRO A 56 -26.98 -15.49 19.00
C PRO A 56 -27.98 -14.52 18.33
N PRO A 57 -28.85 -13.86 19.13
CA PRO A 57 -30.00 -13.10 18.64
C PRO A 57 -29.64 -11.71 18.10
N SER A 58 -30.48 -11.27 17.16
CA SER A 58 -30.48 -9.96 16.51
C SER A 58 -30.65 -8.82 17.51
N ALA A 59 -29.68 -7.89 17.53
CA ALA A 59 -29.79 -6.62 18.24
C ALA A 59 -30.07 -5.49 17.22
N ALA A 60 -31.21 -4.84 17.39
CA ALA A 60 -31.61 -3.65 16.65
C ALA A 60 -30.69 -2.48 17.01
N THR A 61 -30.06 -1.87 16.00
CA THR A 61 -29.25 -0.66 16.18
C THR A 61 -30.00 0.56 15.69
N THR A 62 -30.18 1.48 16.63
CA THR A 62 -30.75 2.82 16.51
C THR A 62 -30.00 3.66 15.48
N ARG A 63 -30.75 4.25 14.56
CA ARG A 63 -30.27 5.09 13.45
C ARG A 63 -29.98 6.50 13.96
N ALA A 64 -28.70 6.81 14.21
CA ALA A 64 -28.27 8.19 14.44
C ALA A 64 -28.09 8.90 13.09
N THR A 65 -29.02 9.82 12.81
CA THR A 65 -28.99 10.78 11.71
C THR A 65 -27.81 11.74 11.86
N TRP A 66 -26.82 11.61 10.98
CA TRP A 66 -25.86 12.67 10.69
C TRP A 66 -26.20 13.25 9.31
N GLY A 67 -26.53 14.53 9.31
CA GLY A 67 -26.94 15.28 8.13
C GLY A 67 -25.79 15.58 7.16
N ALA A 68 -26.21 15.99 5.96
CA ALA A 68 -25.44 16.48 4.83
C ALA A 68 -24.54 15.44 4.14
N THR A 69 -25.16 14.61 3.29
CA THR A 69 -24.52 13.99 2.13
C THR A 69 -23.92 15.07 1.23
N PRO A 70 -22.60 15.11 0.99
CA PRO A 70 -22.07 15.82 -0.15
C PRO A 70 -22.44 15.02 -1.40
N THR A 71 -23.25 15.62 -2.28
CA THR A 71 -23.44 15.19 -3.67
C THR A 71 -22.11 15.27 -4.40
N PHE A 72 -21.31 14.20 -4.36
CA PHE A 72 -20.00 14.11 -5.04
C PHE A 72 -19.83 12.77 -5.79
N TRP A 73 -20.87 12.37 -6.51
CA TRP A 73 -20.73 11.42 -7.61
C TRP A 73 -21.54 11.97 -8.77
N GLU A 74 -20.95 12.86 -9.57
CA GLU A 74 -21.21 12.70 -11.00
C GLU A 74 -20.39 11.48 -11.39
N ALA A 75 -21.00 10.31 -11.28
CA ALA A 75 -20.49 9.15 -12.01
C ALA A 75 -20.40 9.60 -13.47
N PRO A 76 -19.20 9.69 -14.07
CA PRO A 76 -19.15 10.02 -15.48
C PRO A 76 -19.93 8.93 -16.20
N ALA A 77 -21.03 9.32 -16.84
CA ALA A 77 -21.95 8.47 -17.59
C ALA A 77 -21.30 7.80 -18.83
N THR A 78 -19.98 7.64 -18.84
CA THR A 78 -19.16 7.22 -19.98
C THR A 78 -17.98 6.32 -19.57
N GLY A 79 -18.13 5.52 -18.50
CA GLY A 79 -17.18 4.43 -18.15
C GLY A 79 -17.01 3.36 -19.24
N ALA A 80 -17.76 3.44 -20.34
CA ALA A 80 -17.80 2.48 -21.44
C ALA A 80 -16.61 2.54 -22.42
N SER A 81 -15.74 3.56 -22.41
CA SER A 81 -14.66 3.68 -23.42
C SER A 81 -13.26 3.25 -22.93
N ARG A 82 -13.09 2.92 -21.64
CA ARG A 82 -11.77 2.93 -20.98
C ARG A 82 -10.94 1.65 -21.04
N TRP A 83 -11.37 0.64 -21.79
CA TRP A 83 -10.66 -0.65 -21.93
C TRP A 83 -9.89 -0.77 -23.24
N LYS A 84 -9.70 0.34 -23.96
CA LYS A 84 -8.90 0.36 -25.19
C LYS A 84 -7.42 0.22 -24.84
N ASP A 85 -6.72 -0.58 -25.63
CA ASP A 85 -5.25 -0.71 -25.60
C ASP A 85 -4.54 0.61 -25.99
N ASP A 86 -5.27 1.61 -26.48
CA ASP A 86 -4.79 2.98 -26.76
C ASP A 86 -4.68 3.78 -25.45
N TRP A 87 -3.68 3.46 -24.62
CA TRP A 87 -3.33 4.27 -23.46
C TRP A 87 -2.12 5.15 -23.78
N ASP A 88 -2.16 6.40 -23.31
CA ASP A 88 -1.05 7.33 -23.43
C ASP A 88 -0.13 7.22 -22.20
N PRO A 89 1.13 6.78 -22.35
CA PRO A 89 2.09 6.76 -21.26
C PRO A 89 2.35 8.13 -20.63
N GLN A 90 2.24 9.20 -21.42
CA GLN A 90 2.46 10.56 -20.93
C GLN A 90 1.39 10.95 -19.92
N ALA A 91 0.12 10.58 -20.17
CA ALA A 91 -0.98 10.84 -19.25
C ALA A 91 -0.77 10.21 -17.86
N LEU A 92 -0.16 9.02 -17.78
CA LEU A 92 0.17 8.37 -16.50
C LEU A 92 1.27 9.13 -15.75
N GLN A 93 2.30 9.56 -16.47
CA GLN A 93 3.39 10.35 -15.92
C GLN A 93 2.88 11.71 -15.41
N ASP A 94 2.09 12.41 -16.23
CA ASP A 94 1.50 13.69 -15.91
C ASP A 94 0.60 13.60 -14.69
N HIS A 95 -0.19 12.54 -14.58
CA HIS A 95 -1.03 12.31 -13.40
C HIS A 95 -0.20 12.25 -12.11
N LEU A 96 0.88 11.45 -12.05
CA LEU A 96 1.74 11.38 -10.87
C LEU A 96 2.50 12.69 -10.61
N ASN A 97 2.99 13.34 -11.66
CA ASN A 97 3.71 14.60 -11.56
C ASN A 97 2.83 15.74 -11.03
N ASN A 98 1.56 15.76 -11.44
CA ASN A 98 0.58 16.73 -10.95
C ASN A 98 0.17 16.42 -9.51
N LEU A 99 -0.04 15.15 -9.19
CA LEU A 99 -0.45 14.72 -7.86
C LEU A 99 0.64 14.97 -6.79
N PHE A 100 1.91 14.77 -7.14
CA PHE A 100 3.04 14.86 -6.21
C PHE A 100 4.03 15.97 -6.55
N ALA A 101 3.56 17.06 -7.17
CA ALA A 101 4.40 18.21 -7.47
C ALA A 101 5.20 18.65 -6.22
N PRO A 102 6.52 18.91 -6.35
CA PRO A 102 7.30 19.07 -7.59
C PRO A 102 8.04 17.79 -8.04
N LEU A 103 7.68 16.61 -7.54
CA LEU A 103 8.34 15.36 -7.97
C LEU A 103 8.09 15.10 -9.46
N LYS A 104 9.13 14.62 -10.16
CA LYS A 104 9.10 14.28 -11.59
C LYS A 104 9.43 12.81 -11.78
N PHE A 105 8.40 12.00 -12.00
CA PHE A 105 8.53 10.57 -12.20
C PHE A 105 8.99 10.28 -13.63
N PRO A 106 9.95 9.38 -13.85
CA PRO A 106 10.21 8.84 -15.19
C PRO A 106 8.96 8.15 -15.75
N GLN A 107 8.74 8.24 -17.06
CA GLN A 107 7.55 7.71 -17.72
C GLN A 107 7.42 6.19 -17.49
N GLU A 108 8.53 5.45 -17.53
CA GLU A 108 8.56 4.01 -17.32
C GLU A 108 8.18 3.64 -15.89
N VAL A 109 8.55 4.46 -14.92
CA VAL A 109 8.19 4.27 -13.50
C VAL A 109 6.70 4.53 -13.33
N ALA A 110 6.18 5.64 -13.85
CA ALA A 110 4.77 5.98 -13.76
C ALA A 110 3.89 4.91 -14.40
N GLN A 111 4.29 4.45 -15.58
CA GLN A 111 3.61 3.36 -16.27
C GLN A 111 3.58 2.08 -15.42
N ARG A 112 4.72 1.63 -14.91
CA ARG A 112 4.78 0.41 -14.10
C ARG A 112 4.00 0.53 -12.80
N VAL A 113 4.05 1.68 -12.13
CA VAL A 113 3.32 1.93 -10.88
C VAL A 113 1.80 1.87 -11.08
N LEU A 114 1.31 2.44 -12.19
CA LEU A 114 -0.11 2.51 -12.51
C LEU A 114 -0.61 1.33 -13.36
N THR A 115 0.22 0.32 -13.63
CA THR A 115 -0.18 -0.90 -14.34
C THR A 115 -0.29 -2.08 -13.37
N HIS A 116 -1.49 -2.63 -13.22
CA HIS A 116 -1.73 -3.86 -12.48
C HIS A 116 -1.39 -5.10 -13.31
N GLY A 117 -0.99 -6.19 -12.64
CA GLY A 117 -0.60 -7.45 -13.29
C GLY A 117 -1.70 -8.15 -14.09
N SER A 118 -2.96 -7.77 -13.93
CA SER A 118 -4.07 -8.29 -14.76
C SER A 118 -4.23 -7.60 -16.10
N HIS A 119 -3.58 -6.45 -16.33
CA HIS A 119 -3.68 -5.72 -17.59
C HIS A 119 -2.85 -6.38 -18.70
N GLY A 120 -3.27 -6.28 -19.97
CA GLY A 120 -2.54 -6.84 -21.11
C GLY A 120 -1.13 -6.25 -21.27
N ALA A 121 -0.98 -4.94 -21.03
CA ALA A 121 0.30 -4.24 -21.10
C ALA A 121 1.33 -4.70 -20.04
N ALA A 122 0.88 -5.37 -18.97
CA ALA A 122 1.75 -5.81 -17.87
C ALA A 122 2.88 -6.73 -18.33
N ARG A 123 2.62 -7.55 -19.36
CA ARG A 123 3.60 -8.50 -19.90
C ARG A 123 4.73 -7.81 -20.66
N VAL A 124 4.42 -6.72 -21.35
CA VAL A 124 5.37 -6.03 -22.24
C VAL A 124 6.14 -4.95 -21.49
N HIS A 125 5.45 -4.16 -20.67
CA HIS A 125 6.05 -2.98 -20.04
C HIS A 125 6.33 -3.14 -18.54
N GLY A 126 5.89 -4.25 -17.96
CA GLY A 126 5.95 -4.53 -16.54
C GLY A 126 4.70 -4.04 -15.80
N HIS A 127 4.65 -4.36 -14.52
CA HIS A 127 3.53 -4.05 -13.63
C HIS A 127 4.04 -3.65 -12.25
N ASN A 128 3.11 -3.23 -11.40
CA ASN A 128 3.42 -2.61 -10.12
C ASN A 128 3.90 -3.55 -9.02
N ALA A 129 4.00 -4.87 -9.22
CA ALA A 129 4.30 -5.80 -8.12
C ALA A 129 5.66 -5.57 -7.46
N GLY A 130 6.69 -5.18 -8.22
CA GLY A 130 8.00 -4.84 -7.65
C GLY A 130 7.93 -3.62 -6.74
N TYR A 131 7.22 -2.57 -7.17
CA TYR A 131 7.00 -1.37 -6.38
C TYR A 131 6.08 -1.62 -5.19
N GLN A 132 5.06 -2.46 -5.33
CA GLN A 132 4.21 -2.89 -4.21
C GLN A 132 5.01 -3.61 -3.14
N PHE A 133 5.89 -4.54 -3.54
CA PHE A 133 6.72 -5.29 -2.61
C PHE A 133 7.56 -4.36 -1.72
N MET A 134 8.18 -3.35 -2.33
CA MET A 134 8.92 -2.32 -1.60
C MET A 134 7.97 -1.45 -0.77
N GLY A 135 6.89 -0.98 -1.38
CA GLY A 135 5.91 -0.10 -0.76
C GLY A 135 5.31 -0.68 0.51
N ARG A 136 4.96 -1.97 0.53
CA ARG A 136 4.40 -2.66 1.71
C ARG A 136 5.37 -2.59 2.90
N ARG A 137 6.65 -2.88 2.65
CA ARG A 137 7.69 -2.78 3.69
C ARG A 137 7.84 -1.35 4.21
N VAL A 138 7.84 -0.38 3.29
CA VAL A 138 8.02 1.04 3.62
C VAL A 138 6.85 1.56 4.46
N ILE A 139 5.60 1.32 4.02
CA ILE A 139 4.40 1.81 4.72
C ILE A 139 4.24 1.15 6.10
N GLU A 140 4.48 -0.16 6.21
CA GLU A 140 4.44 -0.88 7.48
C GLU A 140 5.52 -0.36 8.43
N SER A 141 6.76 -0.18 7.95
CA SER A 141 7.86 0.35 8.77
C SER A 141 7.56 1.74 9.31
N TYR A 142 7.00 2.64 8.48
CA TYR A 142 6.63 3.99 8.91
C TYR A 142 5.47 3.98 9.90
N LEU A 143 4.47 3.13 9.69
CA LEU A 143 3.39 2.97 10.65
C LEU A 143 3.90 2.43 11.99
N PHE A 144 4.74 1.40 12.00
CA PHE A 144 5.30 0.86 13.24
C PHE A 144 6.19 1.87 13.97
N MET A 145 7.02 2.64 13.25
CA MET A 145 7.82 3.68 13.87
C MET A 145 6.92 4.76 14.50
N PHE A 146 5.85 5.16 13.81
CA PHE A 146 4.86 6.09 14.35
C PHE A 146 4.19 5.56 15.62
N LEU A 147 3.67 4.33 15.57
CA LEU A 147 2.97 3.71 16.69
C LEU A 147 3.89 3.54 17.90
N ASN A 148 5.14 3.11 17.70
CA ASN A 148 6.12 2.94 18.77
C ASN A 148 6.58 4.27 19.39
N ALA A 149 6.59 5.36 18.61
CA ALA A 149 6.92 6.69 19.11
C ALA A 149 5.71 7.38 19.79
N SER A 150 4.51 6.82 19.66
CA SER A 150 3.29 7.46 20.12
C SER A 150 3.12 7.38 21.64
N LYS A 151 2.70 8.48 22.27
CA LYS A 151 2.38 8.49 23.71
C LYS A 151 1.04 7.82 24.00
N ALA A 152 0.22 7.62 22.98
CA ALA A 152 -1.05 6.91 23.06
C ALA A 152 -0.87 5.37 23.10
N LEU A 153 0.34 4.86 22.80
CA LEU A 153 0.61 3.43 22.82
C LEU A 153 0.46 2.86 24.25
N LYS A 154 -0.34 1.79 24.37
CA LYS A 154 -0.59 1.07 25.62
C LYS A 154 -0.18 -0.39 25.45
N PRO A 155 0.23 -1.10 26.52
CA PRO A 155 0.62 -2.52 26.44
C PRO A 155 -0.46 -3.45 25.88
N LYS A 156 -1.73 -3.03 25.92
CA LYS A 156 -2.87 -3.78 25.37
C LYS A 156 -3.02 -3.68 23.84
N HIS A 157 -2.26 -2.81 23.17
CA HIS A 157 -2.36 -2.62 21.74
C HIS A 157 -1.55 -3.70 21.01
N ASP A 158 -2.24 -4.46 20.15
CA ASP A 158 -1.60 -5.35 19.19
C ASP A 158 -1.20 -4.53 17.96
N LEU A 159 0.09 -4.24 17.82
CA LEU A 159 0.62 -3.45 16.71
C LEU A 159 0.41 -4.14 15.36
N GLU A 160 0.48 -5.47 15.30
CA GLU A 160 0.30 -6.21 14.04
C GLU A 160 -1.16 -6.16 13.59
N ALA A 161 -2.11 -6.33 14.52
CA ALA A 161 -3.54 -6.15 14.23
C ALA A 161 -3.86 -4.72 13.78
N LEU A 162 -3.28 -3.71 14.46
CA LEU A 162 -3.43 -2.30 14.07
C LEU A 162 -2.91 -2.05 12.66
N ALA A 163 -1.72 -2.56 12.33
CA ALA A 163 -1.14 -2.42 11.00
C ALA A 163 -1.96 -3.15 9.94
N SER A 164 -2.41 -4.37 10.22
CA SER A 164 -3.23 -5.18 9.30
C SER A 164 -4.55 -4.49 8.93
N HIS A 165 -5.21 -3.87 9.92
CA HIS A 165 -6.43 -3.10 9.70
C HIS A 165 -6.17 -1.78 8.98
N ALA A 166 -5.26 -0.95 9.51
CA ALA A 166 -4.99 0.38 8.96
C ALA A 166 -4.41 0.35 7.54
N LEU A 167 -3.64 -0.68 7.19
CA LEU A 167 -2.98 -0.83 5.89
C LEU A 167 -3.68 -1.86 4.99
N ASN A 168 -4.95 -2.17 5.27
CA ASN A 168 -5.75 -3.01 4.40
C ASN A 168 -5.81 -2.41 2.98
N PRO A 169 -5.45 -3.15 1.91
CA PRO A 169 -5.45 -2.62 0.56
C PRO A 169 -6.81 -2.10 0.09
N GLY A 170 -7.91 -2.72 0.53
CA GLY A 170 -9.26 -2.24 0.23
C GLY A 170 -9.51 -0.87 0.85
N LEU A 171 -9.15 -0.71 2.13
CA LEU A 171 -9.28 0.57 2.84
C LEU A 171 -8.41 1.66 2.19
N LEU A 172 -7.15 1.33 1.89
CA LEU A 172 -6.22 2.25 1.21
C LEU A 172 -6.73 2.68 -0.16
N GLY A 173 -7.37 1.79 -0.92
CA GLY A 173 -7.99 2.16 -2.19
C GLY A 173 -9.21 3.04 -2.00
N GLU A 174 -10.10 2.66 -1.10
CA GLU A 174 -11.34 3.39 -0.83
C GLU A 174 -11.07 4.81 -0.34
N THR A 175 -10.06 5.02 0.51
CA THR A 175 -9.70 6.36 1.01
C THR A 175 -8.67 7.06 0.12
N VAL A 176 -7.42 6.60 0.18
CA VAL A 176 -6.28 7.26 -0.48
C VAL A 176 -6.36 7.13 -2.00
N GLY A 177 -6.62 5.93 -2.51
CA GLY A 177 -6.65 5.64 -3.95
C GLY A 177 -7.75 6.41 -4.67
N THR A 178 -8.93 6.51 -4.07
CA THR A 178 -10.05 7.30 -4.58
C THR A 178 -9.70 8.79 -4.60
N LYS A 179 -9.14 9.31 -3.50
CA LYS A 179 -8.70 10.72 -3.42
C LYS A 179 -7.61 11.07 -4.43
N TRP A 180 -6.74 10.12 -4.74
CA TRP A 180 -5.68 10.28 -5.74
C TRP A 180 -6.18 10.07 -7.17
N GLY A 181 -7.46 9.72 -7.38
CA GLY A 181 -8.02 9.54 -8.72
C GLY A 181 -7.57 8.25 -9.42
N TYR A 182 -7.06 7.26 -8.68
CA TYR A 182 -6.51 6.03 -9.25
C TYR A 182 -7.55 5.16 -9.95
N GLY A 183 -8.82 5.30 -9.59
CA GLY A 183 -9.92 4.65 -10.31
C GLY A 183 -10.02 5.03 -11.78
N GLN A 184 -9.42 6.16 -12.15
CA GLN A 184 -9.40 6.64 -13.52
C GLN A 184 -8.12 6.21 -14.23
N VAL A 185 -6.95 6.32 -13.59
CA VAL A 185 -5.68 6.16 -14.31
C VAL A 185 -5.08 4.76 -14.23
N VAL A 186 -5.45 3.94 -13.24
CA VAL A 186 -4.84 2.62 -13.08
C VAL A 186 -5.31 1.70 -14.21
N GLN A 187 -4.34 1.05 -14.84
CA GLN A 187 -4.56 0.06 -15.89
C GLN A 187 -4.71 -1.31 -15.25
N TRP A 188 -5.87 -1.91 -15.44
CA TRP A 188 -6.18 -3.25 -14.93
C TRP A 188 -7.27 -3.88 -15.78
N LEU A 189 -7.47 -5.20 -15.63
CA LEU A 189 -8.58 -5.92 -16.23
C LEU A 189 -9.42 -6.57 -15.10
N PRO A 190 -10.74 -6.33 -15.03
CA PRO A 190 -11.64 -6.94 -14.07
C PRO A 190 -11.86 -8.40 -14.39
N ALA A 191 -12.17 -9.19 -13.35
CA ALA A 191 -12.51 -10.60 -13.50
C ALA A 191 -13.90 -10.83 -14.10
N VAL A 192 -14.73 -9.79 -14.19
CA VAL A 192 -16.09 -9.83 -14.74
C VAL A 192 -16.16 -9.06 -16.05
N SER A 193 -17.11 -9.46 -16.90
CA SER A 193 -17.37 -8.74 -18.13
C SER A 193 -18.03 -7.38 -17.86
N ARG A 194 -17.92 -6.46 -18.82
CA ARG A 194 -18.54 -5.13 -18.71
C ARG A 194 -20.06 -5.20 -18.56
N LYS A 195 -20.71 -6.09 -19.31
CA LYS A 195 -22.17 -6.27 -19.29
C LYS A 195 -22.67 -6.68 -17.91
N GLU A 196 -21.94 -7.55 -17.23
CA GLU A 196 -22.29 -7.98 -15.86
C GLU A 196 -22.16 -6.84 -14.85
N LEU A 197 -21.23 -5.91 -15.07
CA LEU A 197 -21.04 -4.74 -14.21
C LEU A 197 -22.11 -3.67 -14.46
N GLU A 198 -22.47 -3.43 -15.72
CA GLU A 198 -23.53 -2.49 -16.11
C GLU A 198 -24.92 -2.94 -15.63
N ASN A 199 -25.15 -4.25 -15.60
CA ASN A 199 -26.42 -4.84 -15.14
C ASN A 199 -26.53 -4.97 -13.61
N ALA A 200 -25.51 -4.57 -12.85
CA ALA A 200 -25.54 -4.68 -11.40
C ALA A 200 -26.50 -3.65 -10.78
N GLN A 201 -27.42 -4.12 -9.93
CA GLN A 201 -28.35 -3.24 -9.19
C GLN A 201 -27.64 -2.29 -8.23
N ASP A 202 -26.50 -2.72 -7.68
CA ASP A 202 -25.66 -1.96 -6.75
C ASP A 202 -24.23 -1.92 -7.30
N ILE A 203 -23.92 -0.81 -7.99
CA ILE A 203 -22.64 -0.59 -8.67
C ILE A 203 -21.49 -0.61 -7.64
N GLU A 204 -21.67 -0.01 -6.46
CA GLU A 204 -20.63 0.07 -5.43
C GLU A 204 -20.28 -1.31 -4.88
N LYS A 205 -21.28 -2.11 -4.52
CA LYS A 205 -21.05 -3.50 -4.10
C LYS A 205 -20.42 -4.32 -5.21
N ALA A 206 -20.81 -4.07 -6.47
CA ALA A 206 -20.20 -4.74 -7.61
C ALA A 206 -18.71 -4.38 -7.75
N TRP A 207 -18.32 -3.11 -7.67
CA TRP A 207 -16.92 -2.65 -7.68
C TRP A 207 -16.11 -3.27 -6.53
N LYS A 208 -16.67 -3.30 -5.32
CA LYS A 208 -16.03 -3.91 -4.16
C LYS A 208 -15.81 -5.40 -4.37
N ARG A 209 -16.81 -6.11 -4.89
CA ARG A 209 -16.74 -7.56 -5.17
C ARG A 209 -15.67 -7.90 -6.21
N ILE A 210 -15.47 -7.06 -7.23
CA ILE A 210 -14.48 -7.30 -8.28
C ILE A 210 -13.06 -6.87 -7.88
N GLY A 211 -12.88 -6.39 -6.65
CA GLY A 211 -11.58 -6.03 -6.10
C GLY A 211 -11.08 -4.65 -6.52
N PHE A 212 -11.93 -3.75 -7.01
CA PHE A 212 -11.53 -2.43 -7.50
C PHE A 212 -10.70 -1.63 -6.49
N TYR A 213 -11.19 -1.51 -5.25
CA TYR A 213 -10.46 -0.79 -4.21
C TYR A 213 -9.15 -1.49 -3.83
N LYS A 214 -9.09 -2.83 -3.90
CA LYS A 214 -7.83 -3.54 -3.71
C LYS A 214 -6.79 -3.12 -4.76
N ILE A 215 -7.18 -3.02 -6.03
CA ILE A 215 -6.31 -2.58 -7.13
C ILE A 215 -5.83 -1.14 -6.90
N GLN A 216 -6.71 -0.24 -6.47
CA GLN A 216 -6.33 1.14 -6.14
C GLN A 216 -5.36 1.21 -4.96
N GLY A 217 -5.63 0.47 -3.86
CA GLY A 217 -4.73 0.46 -2.70
C GLY A 217 -3.37 -0.15 -3.02
N ASP A 218 -3.36 -1.17 -3.87
CA ASP A 218 -2.14 -1.76 -4.43
C ASP A 218 -1.34 -0.71 -5.24
N ALA A 219 -2.01 0.16 -6.01
CA ALA A 219 -1.35 1.29 -6.67
C ALA A 219 -0.86 2.36 -5.68
N VAL A 220 -1.59 2.66 -4.60
CA VAL A 220 -1.14 3.58 -3.53
C VAL A 220 0.17 3.09 -2.91
N VAL A 221 0.23 1.81 -2.58
CA VAL A 221 1.43 1.18 -2.02
C VAL A 221 2.57 1.18 -3.04
N ALA A 222 2.29 0.86 -4.31
CA ALA A 222 3.29 0.93 -5.38
C ALA A 222 3.87 2.34 -5.54
N THR A 223 3.03 3.38 -5.50
CA THR A 223 3.46 4.78 -5.57
C THR A 223 4.41 5.12 -4.44
N LEU A 224 4.12 4.73 -3.20
CA LEU A 224 5.02 4.95 -2.07
C LEU A 224 6.35 4.21 -2.27
N GLY A 225 6.31 2.97 -2.76
CA GLY A 225 7.51 2.19 -3.10
C GLY A 225 8.36 2.84 -4.20
N ALA A 226 7.72 3.40 -5.23
CA ALA A 226 8.40 4.15 -6.28
C ALA A 226 9.02 5.45 -5.74
N VAL A 227 8.31 6.19 -4.89
CA VAL A 227 8.83 7.39 -4.25
C VAL A 227 10.05 7.06 -3.39
N TYR A 228 9.99 5.97 -2.62
CA TYR A 228 11.12 5.49 -1.84
C TYR A 228 12.34 5.16 -2.72
N GLN A 229 12.12 4.46 -3.83
CA GLN A 229 13.22 4.08 -4.74
C GLN A 229 13.81 5.27 -5.50
N GLN A 230 12.98 6.22 -5.94
CA GLN A 230 13.41 7.34 -6.79
C GLN A 230 13.91 8.55 -5.99
N TYR A 231 13.28 8.84 -4.84
CA TYR A 231 13.54 10.07 -4.06
C TYR A 231 14.00 9.80 -2.62
N GLY A 232 14.12 8.53 -2.23
CA GLY A 232 14.67 8.11 -0.95
C GLY A 232 13.68 8.12 0.21
N ALA A 233 14.17 7.59 1.34
CA ALA A 233 13.37 7.36 2.55
C ALA A 233 12.75 8.63 3.14
N SER A 234 13.48 9.76 3.16
CA SER A 234 12.99 11.00 3.77
C SER A 234 11.75 11.55 3.06
N ILE A 235 11.71 11.46 1.73
CA ILE A 235 10.57 11.94 0.93
C ILE A 235 9.39 10.97 1.06
N ALA A 236 9.64 9.66 1.03
CA ALA A 236 8.61 8.65 1.25
C ALA A 236 7.98 8.75 2.66
N HIS A 237 8.80 8.96 3.70
CA HIS A 237 8.35 9.16 5.07
C HIS A 237 7.43 10.38 5.19
N LYS A 238 7.82 11.50 4.57
CA LYS A 238 6.97 12.69 4.52
C LYS A 238 5.67 12.43 3.76
N LEU A 239 5.73 11.77 2.60
CA LEU A 239 4.54 11.41 1.83
C LEU A 239 3.56 10.57 2.68
N PHE A 240 4.07 9.56 3.39
CA PHE A 240 3.25 8.73 4.27
C PHE A 240 2.55 9.58 5.34
N HIS A 241 3.30 10.35 6.13
CA HIS A 241 2.73 11.10 7.24
C HIS A 241 1.81 12.24 6.81
N THR A 242 2.04 12.84 5.64
CA THR A 242 1.28 14.02 5.21
C THR A 242 0.12 13.70 4.27
N ARG A 243 0.17 12.60 3.50
CA ARG A 243 -0.83 12.32 2.45
C ARG A 243 -1.53 10.96 2.57
N ILE A 244 -0.96 10.01 3.34
CA ILE A 244 -1.53 8.66 3.49
C ILE A 244 -2.15 8.52 4.88
N LEU A 245 -1.35 8.67 5.93
CA LEU A 245 -1.76 8.43 7.32
C LEU A 245 -3.01 9.24 7.74
N PRO A 246 -3.16 10.54 7.37
CA PRO A 246 -4.36 11.31 7.71
C PRO A 246 -5.65 10.79 7.06
N GLU A 247 -5.55 10.09 5.93
CA GLU A 247 -6.70 9.51 5.23
C GLU A 247 -7.14 8.16 5.83
N LEU A 248 -6.40 7.65 6.82
CA LEU A 248 -6.73 6.42 7.54
C LEU A 248 -7.60 6.68 8.77
N PHE A 249 -8.09 7.90 8.98
CA PHE A 249 -8.96 8.27 10.10
C PHE A 249 -10.42 7.89 9.85
N VAL A 250 -10.62 6.63 9.47
CA VAL A 250 -11.90 6.06 9.09
C VAL A 250 -12.20 4.82 9.94
N PRO A 251 -13.45 4.37 10.03
CA PRO A 251 -13.77 3.11 10.71
C PRO A 251 -12.96 1.94 10.14
N GLY A 252 -12.29 1.17 11.01
CA GLY A 252 -11.39 0.09 10.61
C GLY A 252 -9.98 0.54 10.19
N GLY A 253 -9.69 1.84 10.23
CA GLY A 253 -8.37 2.42 9.99
C GLY A 253 -7.56 2.64 11.27
N LEU A 254 -6.88 3.79 11.35
CA LEU A 254 -6.08 4.17 12.52
C LEU A 254 -7.00 4.54 13.71
N PRO A 255 -6.81 3.94 14.89
CA PRO A 255 -7.62 4.22 16.06
C PRO A 255 -7.59 5.70 16.48
N PRO A 256 -8.71 6.25 17.00
CA PRO A 256 -8.84 7.66 17.40
C PRO A 256 -7.75 8.17 18.33
N GLU A 257 -7.25 7.33 19.23
CA GLU A 257 -6.20 7.67 20.20
C GLU A 257 -4.88 8.10 19.54
N PHE A 258 -4.59 7.64 18.31
CA PHE A 258 -3.37 8.00 17.58
C PHE A 258 -3.56 9.21 16.64
N GLN A 259 -4.80 9.59 16.33
CA GLN A 259 -5.09 10.57 15.26
C GLN A 259 -4.55 11.97 15.58
N LYS A 260 -4.64 12.40 16.85
CA LYS A 260 -4.12 13.71 17.28
C LYS A 260 -2.61 13.82 17.06
N GLU A 261 -1.86 12.77 17.37
CA GLU A 261 -0.41 12.74 17.19
C GLU A 261 -0.04 12.62 15.70
N ALA A 262 -0.78 11.83 14.94
CA ALA A 262 -0.61 11.72 13.49
C ALA A 262 -0.79 13.09 12.80
N LEU A 263 -1.84 13.84 13.17
CA LEU A 263 -2.07 15.20 12.66
C LEU A 263 -0.97 16.18 13.07
N ALA A 264 -0.54 16.15 14.34
CA ALA A 264 0.53 17.01 14.82
C ALA A 264 1.84 16.76 14.04
N LEU A 265 2.20 15.49 13.81
CA LEU A 265 3.37 15.10 13.03
C LEU A 265 3.21 15.49 11.55
N ALA A 266 2.03 15.31 10.97
CA ALA A 266 1.73 15.76 9.60
C ALA A 266 1.94 17.27 9.48
N SER A 267 1.45 18.07 10.42
CA SER A 267 1.64 19.53 10.47
C SER A 267 3.12 19.91 10.58
N GLN A 268 3.89 19.24 11.44
CA GLN A 268 5.34 19.47 11.56
C GLN A 268 6.10 19.17 10.27
N LEU A 269 5.65 18.14 9.53
CA LEU A 269 6.23 17.78 8.24
C LEU A 269 5.70 18.62 7.08
N GLY A 270 4.83 19.61 7.34
CA GLY A 270 4.36 20.58 6.35
C GLY A 270 2.89 20.44 5.93
N GLY A 271 2.16 19.46 6.44
CA GLY A 271 0.74 19.24 6.15
C GLY A 271 0.45 18.61 4.79
N THR A 272 -0.84 18.46 4.49
CA THR A 272 -1.38 17.73 3.33
C THR A 272 -1.22 18.45 1.99
N THR A 273 -0.79 19.71 1.98
CA THR A 273 -0.72 20.54 0.75
C THR A 273 0.70 20.94 0.38
N ARG A 274 1.63 20.98 1.34
CA ARG A 274 2.99 21.48 1.10
C ARG A 274 3.79 20.54 0.18
N PRO A 275 4.67 21.08 -0.67
CA PRO A 275 5.62 20.31 -1.48
C PRO A 275 6.36 19.24 -0.68
N LEU A 276 6.57 18.07 -1.29
CA LEU A 276 7.29 16.97 -0.64
C LEU A 276 8.79 17.26 -0.51
N THR A 277 9.39 17.94 -1.48
CA THR A 277 10.78 18.42 -1.37
C THR A 277 10.87 19.71 -0.56
N LYS A 278 12.01 19.94 0.09
CA LYS A 278 12.35 21.28 0.56
C LYS A 278 12.71 22.10 -0.68
N SER A 279 12.12 23.29 -0.86
CA SER A 279 12.65 24.23 -1.86
C SER A 279 14.07 24.57 -1.43
N PHE A 280 15.07 24.10 -2.18
CA PHE A 280 16.49 24.40 -1.92
C PHE A 280 16.87 25.81 -2.43
N TYR A 281 15.97 26.54 -3.07
CA TYR A 281 16.23 27.87 -3.62
C TYR A 281 15.37 28.92 -2.92
N GLN A 282 15.84 29.39 -1.76
CA GLN A 282 15.61 30.74 -1.25
C GLN A 282 16.50 30.97 -0.02
N SER A 283 17.81 30.85 -0.21
CA SER A 283 18.77 31.48 0.68
C SER A 283 19.89 32.07 -0.16
N GLN A 284 19.95 33.40 -0.14
CA GLN A 284 21.07 34.26 -0.56
C GLN A 284 21.13 34.66 -2.05
N SER A 285 20.34 35.67 -2.42
CA SER A 285 20.92 36.79 -3.15
C SER A 285 21.52 37.75 -2.11
N PRO A 286 22.86 37.93 -2.06
CA PRO A 286 23.45 39.04 -1.32
C PRO A 286 23.02 40.33 -2.01
N SER A 287 22.42 41.24 -1.25
CA SER A 287 22.30 42.63 -1.64
C SER A 287 23.70 43.21 -1.80
N GLU A 288 24.13 43.44 -3.05
CA GLU A 288 25.26 44.31 -3.35
C GLU A 288 24.90 45.73 -2.89
N GLN A 289 25.66 46.25 -1.94
CA GLN A 289 25.78 47.66 -1.59
C GLN A 289 27.18 48.12 -1.97
#